data_AF-A0A645AR03-F1
#
_entry.id   AF-A0A645AR03-F1
#
_cell.length_a   1.000
_cell.length_b   1.000
_cell.length_c   1.000
_cell.angle_alpha   90.00
_cell.angle_beta   90.00
_cell.angle_gamma   90.00
#
_symmetry.space_group_name_H-M   'P 1'
#
loop_
_entity.id
_entity.type
_entity.pdbx_description
1 polymer ?
#
loop_
_entity_poly.entity_id
_entity_poly.type
_entity_poly.pdbx_seq_one_letter_code
_entity_poly.pdbx_strand_id
1 'polypeptide(L)'
;MCENDINDTNLEVYQVTSKYSPKKVSWYHHPLISGNPIDTIELKGKPGMAVTLRLTQLAAKWYSGAEANFGVLIKSNDETSSGFAGFCSREWDDARCWPVLEVHYAQPDKPGCEPTLDLREDFLATSEYIYSSTLDVLIFNYTYELHNRGDFPVEASLLLSMNGADWTVNALNRIIPPHSAEILMPDTITRYARLRFRTLEVGHKSVIQVYIQGRMA
;
A
#
# COMPACT_ATOMS: atom_id res chain seq x y z
N MET A 1 -20.18 -16.93 -36.58
CA MET A 1 -20.53 -15.50 -36.68
C MET A 1 -21.80 -15.30 -35.87
N CYS A 2 -21.66 -14.88 -34.62
CA CYS A 2 -22.75 -14.37 -33.79
C CYS A 2 -22.15 -13.18 -33.03
N GLU A 3 -22.20 -12.02 -33.68
CA GLU A 3 -22.06 -10.72 -33.06
C GLU A 3 -23.32 -10.56 -32.20
N ASN A 4 -23.21 -10.77 -30.89
CA ASN A 4 -24.25 -10.34 -29.97
C ASN A 4 -24.00 -8.85 -29.73
N ASP A 5 -24.89 -8.01 -30.25
CA ASP A 5 -24.99 -6.61 -29.86
C ASP A 5 -25.09 -6.54 -28.34
N ILE A 6 -24.06 -5.96 -27.73
CA ILE A 6 -24.02 -5.69 -26.30
C ILE A 6 -24.84 -4.42 -26.15
N ASN A 7 -26.05 -4.52 -25.60
CA ASN A 7 -26.81 -3.35 -25.21
C ASN A 7 -25.93 -2.51 -24.29
N ASP A 8 -25.72 -1.24 -24.65
CA ASP A 8 -24.97 -0.26 -23.85
C ASP A 8 -25.53 -0.29 -22.43
N THR A 9 -24.72 -0.78 -21.48
CA THR A 9 -25.11 -0.90 -20.06
C THR A 9 -24.34 0.15 -19.29
N ASN A 10 -25.04 1.06 -18.61
CA ASN A 10 -24.36 2.03 -17.75
C ASN A 10 -24.11 1.41 -16.37
N LEU A 11 -22.86 1.38 -15.96
CA LEU A 11 -22.49 1.05 -14.59
C LEU A 11 -22.31 2.32 -13.79
N GLU A 12 -22.81 2.28 -12.58
CA GLU A 12 -22.77 3.35 -11.62
C GLU A 12 -22.06 2.86 -10.34
N VAL A 13 -21.29 3.76 -9.75
CA VAL A 13 -20.57 3.49 -8.52
C VAL A 13 -21.13 4.35 -7.41
N TYR A 14 -21.51 3.75 -6.30
CA TYR A 14 -22.05 4.45 -5.16
C TYR A 14 -21.17 4.25 -3.94
N GLN A 15 -21.11 5.26 -3.07
CA GLN A 15 -20.43 5.13 -1.79
C GLN A 15 -21.29 4.29 -0.86
N VAL A 16 -20.70 3.34 -0.15
CA VAL A 16 -21.37 2.68 0.97
C VAL A 16 -21.26 3.58 2.20
N THR A 17 -22.39 3.93 2.81
CA THR A 17 -22.47 4.93 3.89
C THR A 17 -22.59 4.31 5.28
N SER A 18 -22.75 2.99 5.38
CA SER A 18 -22.86 2.27 6.65
C SER A 18 -22.08 0.96 6.68
N LYS A 19 -21.59 0.58 7.85
CA LYS A 19 -21.00 -0.75 8.08
C LYS A 19 -21.98 -1.85 7.71
N TYR A 20 -21.52 -2.85 6.98
CA TYR A 20 -22.30 -4.04 6.61
C TYR A 20 -21.51 -5.32 6.90
N SER A 21 -22.21 -6.45 6.87
CA SER A 21 -21.59 -7.77 6.94
C SER A 21 -21.65 -8.42 5.55
N PRO A 22 -20.51 -8.77 4.94
CA PRO A 22 -20.49 -9.40 3.61
C PRO A 22 -21.36 -10.66 3.52
N LYS A 23 -21.51 -11.41 4.63
CA LYS A 23 -22.35 -12.62 4.71
C LYS A 23 -23.86 -12.35 4.64
N LYS A 24 -24.27 -11.09 4.86
CA LYS A 24 -25.68 -10.67 4.84
C LYS A 24 -26.05 -9.91 3.57
N VAL A 25 -25.07 -9.61 2.71
CA VAL A 25 -25.31 -8.92 1.45
C VAL A 25 -25.91 -9.91 0.45
N SER A 26 -27.00 -9.51 -0.19
CA SER A 26 -27.66 -10.26 -1.26
C SER A 26 -28.28 -9.28 -2.26
N TRP A 27 -28.78 -9.79 -3.38
CA TRP A 27 -29.52 -8.97 -4.35
C TRP A 27 -30.62 -8.10 -3.72
N TYR A 28 -31.38 -8.67 -2.80
CA TYR A 28 -32.48 -7.97 -2.10
C TYR A 28 -32.03 -7.17 -0.88
N HIS A 29 -30.79 -7.38 -0.41
CA HIS A 29 -30.25 -6.72 0.78
C HIS A 29 -28.86 -6.15 0.47
N HIS A 30 -28.84 -4.96 -0.12
CA HIS A 30 -27.61 -4.21 -0.35
C HIS A 30 -27.25 -3.34 0.87
N PRO A 31 -25.96 -2.99 1.04
CA PRO A 31 -25.54 -1.98 2.00
C PRO A 31 -26.23 -0.63 1.73
N LEU A 32 -26.41 0.20 2.77
CA LEU A 32 -26.86 1.58 2.54
C LEU A 32 -25.82 2.34 1.72
N ILE A 33 -26.30 3.05 0.70
CA ILE A 33 -25.47 3.78 -0.27
C ILE A 33 -25.80 5.27 -0.31
N SER A 34 -24.93 6.06 -0.94
CA SER A 34 -25.21 7.46 -1.28
C SER A 34 -26.38 7.58 -2.26
N GLY A 35 -27.11 8.71 -2.21
CA GLY A 35 -28.24 8.94 -3.12
C GLY A 35 -27.85 9.24 -4.57
N ASN A 36 -26.59 9.65 -4.81
CA ASN A 36 -26.05 9.91 -6.14
C ASN A 36 -24.84 9.02 -6.40
N PRO A 37 -24.60 8.61 -7.67
CA PRO A 37 -23.39 7.92 -8.05
C PRO A 37 -22.18 8.87 -7.96
N ILE A 38 -21.04 8.29 -7.63
CA ILE A 38 -19.72 8.92 -7.60
C ILE A 38 -19.17 9.02 -9.02
N ASP A 39 -19.38 7.97 -9.80
CA ASP A 39 -18.97 7.88 -11.19
C ASP A 39 -19.96 6.99 -11.96
N THR A 40 -20.04 7.24 -13.25
CA THR A 40 -20.87 6.50 -14.20
C THR A 40 -20.06 6.22 -15.45
N ILE A 41 -20.06 4.97 -15.88
CA ILE A 41 -19.37 4.55 -17.10
C ILE A 41 -20.34 3.80 -18.00
N GLU A 42 -20.13 3.95 -19.30
CA GLU A 42 -20.87 3.21 -20.31
C GLU A 42 -20.05 2.00 -20.75
N LEU A 43 -20.59 0.80 -20.54
CA LEU A 43 -19.94 -0.43 -21.01
C LEU A 43 -20.14 -0.60 -22.50
N LYS A 44 -19.20 -0.07 -23.29
CA LYS A 44 -19.07 -0.33 -24.73
C LYS A 44 -17.98 -1.37 -24.95
N GLY A 45 -18.25 -2.65 -24.75
CA GLY A 45 -17.13 -3.60 -24.82
C GLY A 45 -17.47 -5.07 -24.79
N LYS A 46 -16.63 -5.83 -25.51
CA LYS A 46 -16.58 -7.29 -25.50
C LYS A 46 -16.09 -7.80 -24.14
N PRO A 47 -16.45 -9.02 -23.73
CA PRO A 47 -15.96 -9.62 -22.48
C PRO A 47 -14.42 -9.59 -22.37
N GLY A 48 -13.90 -9.41 -21.15
CA GLY A 48 -12.47 -9.49 -20.84
C GLY A 48 -11.69 -8.17 -20.85
N MET A 49 -12.38 -7.02 -20.89
CA MET A 49 -11.74 -5.70 -20.79
C MET A 49 -11.66 -5.21 -19.35
N ALA A 50 -10.55 -4.55 -19.01
CA ALA A 50 -10.43 -3.80 -17.78
C ALA A 50 -11.26 -2.51 -17.85
N VAL A 51 -11.79 -2.10 -16.70
CA VAL A 51 -12.69 -0.96 -16.56
C VAL A 51 -12.16 -0.05 -15.45
N THR A 52 -12.17 1.26 -15.69
CA THR A 52 -11.67 2.26 -14.75
C THR A 52 -12.82 3.11 -14.21
N LEU A 53 -12.87 3.26 -12.89
CA LEU A 53 -13.87 4.03 -12.15
C LEU A 53 -13.17 5.14 -11.36
N ARG A 54 -13.66 6.38 -11.47
CA ARG A 54 -13.05 7.57 -10.87
C ARG A 54 -13.59 7.80 -9.46
N LEU A 55 -12.75 7.50 -8.47
CA LEU A 55 -13.08 7.67 -7.05
C LEU A 55 -12.34 8.84 -6.38
N THR A 56 -11.69 9.73 -7.15
CA THR A 56 -10.74 10.73 -6.63
C THR A 56 -11.28 11.54 -5.45
N GLN A 57 -12.49 12.11 -5.58
CA GLN A 57 -13.07 12.92 -4.50
C GLN A 57 -13.44 12.07 -3.28
N LEU A 58 -13.99 10.88 -3.47
CA LEU A 58 -14.33 9.98 -2.37
C LEU A 58 -13.07 9.51 -1.63
N ALA A 59 -12.04 9.09 -2.37
CA ALA A 59 -10.77 8.67 -1.81
C ALA A 59 -10.08 9.81 -1.02
N ALA A 60 -10.16 11.04 -1.51
CA ALA A 60 -9.66 12.21 -0.78
C ALA A 60 -10.41 12.46 0.54
N LYS A 61 -11.74 12.25 0.55
CA LYS A 61 -12.55 12.38 1.77
C LYS A 61 -12.31 11.24 2.78
N TRP A 62 -12.07 10.02 2.29
CA TRP A 62 -11.63 8.91 3.14
C TRP A 62 -10.27 9.21 3.78
N TYR A 63 -9.34 9.74 3.00
CA TYR A 63 -8.01 10.10 3.49
C TYR A 63 -8.06 11.23 4.53
N SER A 64 -8.88 12.26 4.32
CA SER A 64 -9.01 13.38 5.27
C SER A 64 -9.84 13.04 6.51
N GLY A 65 -10.49 11.87 6.54
CA GLY A 65 -11.45 11.50 7.59
C GLY A 65 -12.77 12.25 7.52
N ALA A 66 -13.04 13.01 6.46
CA ALA A 66 -14.31 13.69 6.25
C ALA A 66 -15.48 12.70 6.06
N GLU A 67 -15.19 11.51 5.54
CA GLU A 67 -16.15 10.43 5.40
C GLU A 67 -15.54 9.07 5.78
N ALA A 68 -16.34 8.19 6.36
CA ALA A 68 -15.91 6.83 6.71
C ALA A 68 -15.76 5.95 5.46
N ASN A 69 -14.76 5.07 5.47
CA ASN A 69 -14.54 4.11 4.40
C ASN A 69 -15.27 2.78 4.69
N PHE A 70 -16.41 2.57 4.01
CA PHE A 70 -17.11 1.28 3.96
C PHE A 70 -17.04 0.65 2.56
N GLY A 71 -16.23 1.19 1.65
CA GLY A 71 -16.13 0.75 0.26
C GLY A 71 -17.20 1.35 -0.66
N VAL A 72 -17.32 0.74 -1.84
CA VAL A 72 -18.23 1.17 -2.90
C VAL A 72 -19.12 0.01 -3.35
N LEU A 73 -20.32 0.34 -3.84
CA LEU A 73 -21.19 -0.58 -4.55
C LEU A 73 -21.15 -0.23 -6.04
N ILE A 74 -20.90 -1.22 -6.89
CA ILE A 74 -20.97 -1.09 -8.34
C ILE A 74 -22.24 -1.80 -8.79
N LYS A 75 -23.10 -1.10 -9.52
CA LYS A 75 -24.34 -1.67 -10.05
C LYS A 75 -24.70 -1.08 -11.40
N SER A 76 -25.57 -1.77 -12.15
CA SER A 76 -26.19 -1.20 -13.34
C SER A 76 -27.15 -0.08 -12.93
N ASN A 77 -27.26 0.95 -13.75
CA ASN A 77 -28.31 1.96 -13.62
C ASN A 77 -29.72 1.34 -13.84
N ASP A 78 -29.78 0.29 -14.67
CA ASP A 78 -30.95 -0.54 -14.91
C ASP A 78 -30.62 -2.02 -14.69
N GLU A 79 -30.97 -2.50 -13.49
CA GLU A 79 -30.82 -3.88 -13.05
C GLU A 79 -31.94 -4.81 -13.56
N THR A 80 -32.90 -4.28 -14.33
CA THR A 80 -33.97 -5.06 -14.97
C THR A 80 -33.65 -5.43 -16.43
N SER A 81 -32.63 -4.81 -17.00
CA SER A 81 -32.14 -5.12 -18.34
C SER A 81 -31.50 -6.51 -18.41
N SER A 82 -31.55 -7.16 -19.58
CA SER A 82 -31.01 -8.52 -19.80
C SER A 82 -29.49 -8.58 -19.94
N GLY A 83 -28.80 -7.45 -19.84
CA GLY A 83 -27.35 -7.35 -19.90
C GLY A 83 -26.71 -7.71 -18.55
N PHE A 84 -25.74 -8.62 -18.55
CA PHE A 84 -24.96 -8.95 -17.36
C PHE A 84 -23.51 -8.53 -17.54
N ALA A 85 -22.98 -7.80 -16.56
CA ALA A 85 -21.56 -7.52 -16.42
C ALA A 85 -21.01 -8.29 -15.22
N GLY A 86 -20.00 -9.14 -15.48
CA GLY A 86 -19.29 -9.87 -14.44
C GLY A 86 -17.93 -9.24 -14.16
N PHE A 87 -17.59 -9.11 -12.88
CA PHE A 87 -16.26 -8.69 -12.46
C PHE A 87 -15.52 -9.88 -11.84
N CYS A 88 -14.22 -9.96 -12.09
CA CYS A 88 -13.38 -10.88 -11.35
C CYS A 88 -13.32 -10.42 -9.90
N SER A 89 -13.64 -11.32 -8.96
CA SER A 89 -13.50 -11.05 -7.54
C SER A 89 -12.11 -11.49 -7.06
N ARG A 90 -11.82 -11.27 -5.77
CA ARG A 90 -10.61 -11.77 -5.10
C ARG A 90 -10.53 -13.30 -5.11
N GLU A 91 -11.65 -13.98 -5.30
CA GLU A 91 -11.75 -15.44 -5.34
C GLU A 91 -11.53 -15.99 -6.76
N TRP A 92 -11.30 -15.13 -7.75
CA TRP A 92 -10.92 -15.54 -9.09
C TRP A 92 -9.47 -16.05 -9.12
N ASP A 93 -9.22 -17.15 -9.82
CA ASP A 93 -7.91 -17.83 -9.83
C ASP A 93 -6.77 -16.93 -10.34
N ASP A 94 -7.05 -16.04 -11.29
CA ASP A 94 -6.07 -15.09 -11.82
C ASP A 94 -6.07 -13.77 -11.04
N ALA A 95 -5.07 -13.59 -10.18
CA ALA A 95 -4.90 -12.39 -9.37
C ALA A 95 -4.71 -11.10 -10.20
N ARG A 96 -4.31 -11.20 -11.47
CA ARG A 96 -4.18 -10.03 -12.38
C ARG A 96 -5.53 -9.41 -12.73
N CYS A 97 -6.62 -10.13 -12.49
CA CYS A 97 -7.97 -9.64 -12.76
C CYS A 97 -8.66 -9.08 -11.51
N TRP A 98 -8.04 -9.14 -10.33
CA TRP A 98 -8.65 -8.64 -9.10
C TRP A 98 -8.86 -7.12 -9.14
N PRO A 99 -9.92 -6.60 -8.51
CA PRO A 99 -10.14 -5.16 -8.44
C PRO A 99 -9.07 -4.50 -7.57
N VAL A 100 -8.50 -3.40 -8.07
CA VAL A 100 -7.47 -2.60 -7.39
C VAL A 100 -7.91 -1.14 -7.29
N LEU A 101 -7.57 -0.50 -6.17
CA LEU A 101 -7.72 0.96 -5.99
C LEU A 101 -6.36 1.61 -6.23
N GLU A 102 -6.23 2.36 -7.32
CA GLU A 102 -5.03 3.13 -7.63
C GLU A 102 -5.19 4.59 -7.14
N VAL A 103 -4.25 5.04 -6.32
CA VAL A 103 -4.27 6.40 -5.75
C VAL A 103 -2.99 7.13 -6.15
N HIS A 104 -3.15 8.16 -6.99
CA HIS A 104 -2.12 9.15 -7.25
C HIS A 104 -2.37 10.36 -6.39
N TYR A 105 -1.38 10.78 -5.62
CA TYR A 105 -1.46 11.99 -4.81
C TYR A 105 -0.26 12.88 -5.14
N ALA A 106 -0.54 14.16 -5.36
CA ALA A 106 0.49 15.19 -5.31
C ALA A 106 0.64 15.59 -3.84
N GLN A 107 1.85 15.51 -3.31
CA GLN A 107 2.13 16.11 -2.01
C GLN A 107 2.07 17.64 -2.22
N PRO A 108 1.20 18.39 -1.52
CA PRO A 108 1.09 19.81 -1.77
C PRO A 108 2.40 20.50 -1.38
N ASP A 109 2.95 21.30 -2.29
CA ASP A 109 4.04 22.25 -2.04
C ASP A 109 3.56 23.34 -1.07
N LYS A 110 3.43 22.99 0.22
CA LYS A 110 3.23 23.97 1.28
C LYS A 110 4.62 24.43 1.71
N PRO A 111 4.95 25.73 1.68
CA PRO A 111 6.15 26.23 2.34
C PRO A 111 6.10 25.82 3.81
N GLY A 112 7.01 24.96 4.26
CA GLY A 112 7.02 24.39 5.62
C GLY A 112 6.33 23.01 5.77
N CYS A 113 5.82 22.40 4.70
CA CYS A 113 5.42 20.98 4.65
C CYS A 113 6.24 20.24 3.59
N GLU A 114 7.56 20.47 3.57
CA GLU A 114 8.44 19.61 2.80
C GLU A 114 8.25 18.16 3.28
N PRO A 115 8.21 17.18 2.36
CA PRO A 115 8.25 15.78 2.73
C PRO A 115 9.44 15.55 3.66
N THR A 116 9.13 15.15 4.89
CA THR A 116 10.12 14.64 5.82
C THR A 116 9.87 13.16 6.02
N LEU A 117 10.94 12.39 6.02
CA LEU A 117 10.95 11.05 6.55
C LEU A 117 11.27 11.18 8.05
N ASP A 118 10.35 10.79 8.91
CA ASP A 118 10.56 10.73 10.37
C ASP A 118 9.79 9.53 10.91
N LEU A 119 10.46 8.38 10.94
CA LEU A 119 9.87 7.11 11.35
C LEU A 119 10.68 6.52 12.49
N ARG A 120 9.97 5.80 13.36
CA ARG A 120 10.58 4.95 14.38
C ARG A 120 9.97 3.56 14.31
N GLU A 121 10.83 2.56 14.24
CA GLU A 121 10.46 1.15 14.29
C GLU A 121 11.31 0.44 15.34
N ASP A 122 10.69 -0.38 16.19
CA ASP A 122 11.37 -1.17 17.21
C ASP A 122 11.27 -2.66 16.82
N PHE A 123 12.38 -3.39 16.90
CA PHE A 123 12.44 -4.79 16.51
C PHE A 123 13.14 -5.66 17.55
N LEU A 124 12.85 -6.96 17.48
CA LEU A 124 13.50 -7.98 18.30
C LEU A 124 14.38 -8.87 17.41
N ALA A 125 15.66 -8.53 17.31
CA ALA A 125 16.64 -9.29 16.55
C ALA A 125 16.83 -10.69 17.13
N THR A 126 16.89 -11.69 16.26
CA THR A 126 17.17 -13.10 16.58
C THR A 126 18.39 -13.56 15.78
N SER A 127 18.80 -14.83 15.88
CA SER A 127 19.90 -15.37 15.05
C SER A 127 19.56 -15.41 13.55
N GLU A 128 18.28 -15.36 13.19
CA GLU A 128 17.81 -15.24 11.81
C GLU A 128 17.66 -13.78 11.39
N TYR A 129 17.88 -13.50 10.10
CA TYR A 129 17.67 -12.17 9.56
C TYR A 129 16.18 -11.79 9.62
N ILE A 130 15.95 -10.62 10.18
CA ILE A 130 14.68 -9.91 10.10
C ILE A 130 14.89 -8.59 9.37
N TYR A 131 13.79 -8.03 8.86
CA TYR A 131 13.82 -6.91 7.93
C TYR A 131 12.90 -5.80 8.42
N SER A 132 13.29 -4.55 8.15
CA SER A 132 12.38 -3.41 8.30
C SER A 132 11.34 -3.37 7.18
N SER A 133 10.37 -2.48 7.34
CA SER A 133 9.50 -2.08 6.24
C SER A 133 10.31 -1.57 5.05
N THR A 134 9.80 -1.77 3.84
CA THR A 134 10.37 -1.18 2.62
C THR A 134 9.88 0.26 2.48
N LEU A 135 10.81 1.19 2.28
CA LEU A 135 10.51 2.61 2.11
C LEU A 135 10.82 3.03 0.68
N ASP A 136 9.94 3.82 0.05
CA ASP A 136 10.27 4.60 -1.15
C ASP A 136 11.03 5.85 -0.69
N VAL A 137 12.32 5.89 -1.00
CA VAL A 137 13.27 6.89 -0.51
C VAL A 137 13.80 7.79 -1.62
N LEU A 138 13.26 7.69 -2.84
CA LEU A 138 13.84 8.30 -4.05
C LEU A 138 14.09 9.80 -3.93
N ILE A 139 13.21 10.50 -3.22
CA ILE A 139 13.24 11.96 -3.09
C ILE A 139 13.99 12.45 -1.84
N PHE A 140 14.47 11.55 -0.98
CA PHE A 140 15.02 11.92 0.33
C PHE A 140 16.54 11.78 0.37
N ASN A 141 17.20 12.76 0.98
CA ASN A 141 18.46 12.56 1.68
C ASN A 141 18.12 12.03 3.07
N TYR A 142 18.42 10.76 3.33
CA TYR A 142 18.00 10.07 4.56
C TYR A 142 19.14 9.36 5.27
N THR A 143 18.91 9.08 6.55
CA THR A 143 19.81 8.38 7.46
C THR A 143 19.00 7.41 8.31
N TYR A 144 19.60 6.25 8.60
CA TYR A 144 19.12 5.33 9.61
C TYR A 144 20.02 5.43 10.84
N GLU A 145 19.42 5.62 12.01
CA GLU A 145 20.10 5.55 13.31
C GLU A 145 19.55 4.34 14.08
N LEU A 146 20.43 3.40 14.39
CA LEU A 146 20.08 2.12 14.99
C LEU A 146 20.64 2.06 16.41
N HIS A 147 19.76 1.92 17.41
CA HIS A 147 20.12 1.80 18.81
C HIS A 147 19.90 0.38 19.29
N ASN A 148 20.97 -0.31 19.67
CA ASN A 148 20.90 -1.60 20.32
C ASN A 148 20.60 -1.40 21.81
N ARG A 149 19.40 -1.79 22.23
CA ARG A 149 18.93 -1.68 23.62
C ARG A 149 18.99 -3.02 24.36
N GLY A 150 19.41 -4.09 23.70
CA GLY A 150 19.59 -5.39 24.34
C GLY A 150 21.05 -5.67 24.68
N ASP A 151 21.25 -6.85 25.27
CA ASP A 151 22.52 -7.27 25.87
C ASP A 151 23.45 -8.01 24.90
N PHE A 152 23.02 -8.22 23.66
CA PHE A 152 23.76 -8.98 22.65
C PHE A 152 24.04 -8.14 21.41
N PRO A 153 25.21 -8.29 20.76
CA PRO A 153 25.55 -7.55 19.56
C PRO A 153 24.58 -7.87 18.42
N VAL A 154 24.27 -6.84 17.63
CA VAL A 154 23.39 -6.93 16.46
C VAL A 154 24.19 -6.60 15.20
N GLU A 155 24.16 -7.50 14.23
CA GLU A 155 24.61 -7.21 12.88
C GLU A 155 23.48 -6.54 12.10
N ALA A 156 23.76 -5.42 11.45
CA ALA A 156 22.81 -4.69 10.60
C ALA A 156 23.41 -4.33 9.24
N SER A 157 22.56 -4.29 8.20
CA SER A 157 22.93 -3.83 6.86
C SER A 157 21.79 -3.05 6.22
N LEU A 158 22.14 -1.99 5.48
CA LEU A 158 21.22 -1.30 4.59
C LEU A 158 21.13 -2.04 3.24
N LEU A 159 19.91 -2.32 2.81
CA LEU A 159 19.58 -2.94 1.53
C LEU A 159 18.91 -1.90 0.62
N LEU A 160 19.39 -1.80 -0.61
CA LEU A 160 18.87 -0.89 -1.64
C LEU A 160 18.24 -1.68 -2.79
N SER A 161 17.22 -1.11 -3.43
CA SER A 161 16.56 -1.70 -4.59
C SER A 161 15.97 -0.65 -5.52
N MET A 162 16.12 -0.85 -6.84
CA MET A 162 15.51 0.02 -7.85
C MET A 162 14.04 -0.35 -8.15
N ASN A 163 13.65 -1.60 -7.93
CA ASN A 163 12.35 -2.16 -8.32
C ASN A 163 11.55 -2.76 -7.15
N GLY A 164 12.11 -2.78 -5.94
CA GLY A 164 11.49 -3.34 -4.74
C GLY A 164 11.57 -4.88 -4.66
N ALA A 165 12.11 -5.54 -5.68
CA ALA A 165 12.23 -7.01 -5.77
C ALA A 165 13.68 -7.47 -5.63
N ASP A 166 14.61 -6.82 -6.32
CA ASP A 166 16.04 -7.16 -6.32
C ASP A 166 16.80 -6.28 -5.33
N TRP A 167 17.47 -6.90 -4.36
CA TRP A 167 18.07 -6.19 -3.22
C TRP A 167 19.58 -6.34 -3.20
N THR A 168 20.28 -5.21 -3.13
CA THR A 168 21.73 -5.14 -2.99
C THR A 168 22.11 -4.57 -1.63
N VAL A 169 23.14 -5.13 -1.02
CA VAL A 169 23.69 -4.60 0.22
C VAL A 169 24.50 -3.35 -0.09
N ASN A 170 24.15 -2.24 0.56
CA ASN A 170 24.75 -0.93 0.26
C ASN A 170 26.20 -0.79 0.73
N ALA A 171 26.54 -1.43 1.84
CA ALA A 171 27.86 -1.37 2.44
C ALA A 171 28.11 -2.61 3.31
N LEU A 172 29.35 -2.79 3.78
CA LEU A 172 29.70 -3.85 4.73
C LEU A 172 28.77 -3.82 5.95
N ASN A 173 28.40 -5.03 6.42
CA ASN A 173 27.62 -5.21 7.63
C ASN A 173 28.25 -4.43 8.81
N ARG A 174 27.41 -3.77 9.61
CA ARG A 174 27.84 -3.11 10.84
C ARG A 174 27.45 -3.96 12.03
N ILE A 175 28.38 -4.12 12.97
CA ILE A 175 28.11 -4.76 14.25
C ILE A 175 27.86 -3.63 15.24
N ILE A 176 26.68 -3.66 15.86
CA ILE A 176 26.24 -2.71 16.87
C ILE A 176 26.38 -3.39 18.23
N PRO A 177 27.38 -3.01 19.04
CA PRO A 177 27.53 -3.52 20.40
C PRO A 177 26.26 -3.38 21.26
N PRO A 178 26.15 -4.14 22.36
CA PRO A 178 25.10 -3.93 23.36
C PRO A 178 25.11 -2.49 23.87
N HIS A 179 23.92 -1.93 24.07
CA HIS A 179 23.72 -0.58 24.63
C HIS A 179 24.39 0.56 23.82
N SER A 180 24.71 0.34 22.55
CA SER A 180 25.31 1.34 21.67
C SER A 180 24.40 1.70 20.49
N ALA A 181 24.83 2.69 19.70
CA ALA A 181 24.13 3.09 18.49
C ALA A 181 25.08 3.17 17.30
N GLU A 182 24.53 2.98 16.11
CA GLU A 182 25.24 3.10 14.82
C GLU A 182 24.39 3.86 13.80
N ILE A 183 25.08 4.53 12.89
CA ILE A 183 24.44 5.31 11.82
C ILE A 183 24.75 4.68 10.46
N LEU A 184 23.71 4.45 9.66
CA LEU A 184 23.82 3.99 8.29
C LEU A 184 23.28 5.05 7.34
N MET A 185 24.10 5.42 6.35
CA MET A 185 23.72 6.36 5.30
C MET A 185 23.82 5.67 3.93
N PRO A 186 22.95 6.02 2.98
CA PRO A 186 23.08 5.57 1.61
C PRO A 186 24.28 6.22 0.92
N ASP A 187 25.10 5.47 0.17
CA ASP A 187 26.14 6.01 -0.70
C ASP A 187 25.67 6.17 -2.17
N THR A 188 24.49 5.65 -2.50
CA THR A 188 23.93 5.60 -3.85
C THR A 188 22.46 5.98 -3.81
N ILE A 189 22.02 6.70 -4.84
CA ILE A 189 20.60 7.05 -5.03
C ILE A 189 19.86 5.81 -5.52
N THR A 190 18.79 5.45 -4.81
CA THR A 190 17.90 4.33 -5.17
C THR A 190 16.45 4.68 -4.88
N ARG A 191 15.52 3.91 -5.42
CA ARG A 191 14.09 4.11 -5.13
C ARG A 191 13.68 3.51 -3.81
N TYR A 192 14.14 2.30 -3.48
CA TYR A 192 13.69 1.59 -2.30
C TYR A 192 14.83 1.26 -1.35
N ALA A 193 14.59 1.41 -0.06
CA ALA A 193 15.52 1.02 0.99
C ALA A 193 14.82 0.24 2.10
N ARG A 194 15.55 -0.69 2.72
CA ARG A 194 15.17 -1.36 3.97
C ARG A 194 16.41 -1.82 4.73
N LEU A 195 16.26 -2.08 6.01
CA LEU A 195 17.29 -2.71 6.83
C LEU A 195 17.09 -4.22 6.89
N ARG A 196 18.20 -4.94 7.09
CA ARG A 196 18.18 -6.28 7.67
C ARG A 196 19.05 -6.30 8.92
N PHE A 197 18.67 -7.12 9.90
CA PHE A 197 19.46 -7.29 11.11
C PHE A 197 19.23 -8.66 11.76
N ARG A 198 20.22 -9.09 12.54
CA ARG A 198 20.21 -10.32 13.36
C ARG A 198 21.16 -10.17 14.54
N THR A 199 20.99 -10.95 15.60
CA THR A 199 22.06 -11.13 16.59
C THR A 199 23.06 -12.17 16.12
N LEU A 200 24.32 -12.01 16.53
CA LEU A 200 25.38 -12.98 16.28
C LEU A 200 25.33 -14.17 17.25
N GLU A 201 24.61 -14.02 18.37
CA GLU A 201 24.54 -15.01 19.44
C GLU A 201 23.33 -15.93 19.28
N VAL A 202 23.58 -17.21 18.99
CA VAL A 202 22.54 -18.20 18.74
C VAL A 202 21.66 -18.38 19.98
N GLY A 203 20.34 -18.40 19.79
CA GLY A 203 19.34 -18.56 20.85
C GLY A 203 19.05 -17.30 21.66
N HIS A 204 19.83 -16.23 21.47
CA HIS A 204 19.63 -14.96 22.15
C HIS A 204 18.83 -13.99 21.29
N LYS A 205 18.31 -12.94 21.94
CA LYS A 205 17.54 -11.88 21.30
C LYS A 205 18.05 -10.54 21.77
N SER A 206 18.02 -9.54 20.87
CA SER A 206 18.35 -8.17 21.22
C SER A 206 17.33 -7.20 20.65
N VAL A 207 16.97 -6.18 21.42
CA VAL A 207 16.04 -5.14 20.96
C VAL A 207 16.82 -4.09 20.18
N ILE A 208 16.42 -3.82 18.94
CA ILE A 208 16.98 -2.76 18.11
C ILE A 208 15.89 -1.71 17.84
N GLN A 209 16.18 -0.45 18.17
CA GLN A 209 15.32 0.68 17.84
C GLN A 209 15.91 1.40 16.64
N VAL A 210 15.10 1.62 15.62
CA VAL A 210 15.51 2.23 14.37
C VAL A 210 14.78 3.56 14.24
N TYR A 211 15.56 4.63 14.10
CA TYR A 211 15.08 5.95 13.74
C TYR A 211 15.48 6.23 12.29
N ILE A 212 14.53 6.72 11.51
CA ILE A 212 14.73 6.97 10.08
C ILE A 212 14.36 8.41 9.85
N GLN A 213 15.37 9.20 9.49
CA GLN A 213 15.21 10.62 9.30
C GLN A 213 15.67 11.03 7.92
N GLY A 214 14.90 11.86 7.24
CA GLY A 214 15.26 12.34 5.92
C GLY A 214 14.48 13.58 5.53
N ARG A 215 15.06 14.33 4.61
CA ARG A 215 14.46 15.52 4.01
C ARG A 215 14.68 15.47 2.52
N MET A 216 13.89 16.24 1.77
CA MET A 216 14.16 16.40 0.35
C MET A 216 15.58 16.96 0.14
N ALA A 217 16.24 16.44 -0.89
CA ALA A 217 17.56 16.88 -1.32
C ALA A 217 17.51 18.25 -2.02
#